data_AF-A0A328VEM6-F1
#
_entry.id   AF-A0A328VEM6-F1
#
_cell.length_a   1.000
_cell.length_b   1.000
_cell.length_c   1.000
_cell.angle_alpha   90.00
_cell.angle_beta   90.00
_cell.angle_gamma   90.00
#
_symmetry.space_group_name_H-M   'P 1'
#
loop_
_entity.id
_entity.type
_entity.pdbx_description
1 polymer ?
#
loop_
_entity_poly.entity_id
_entity_poly.type
_entity_poly.pdbx_seq_one_letter_code
_entity_poly.pdbx_strand_id
1 'polypeptide(L)'
;MWYHSYTKHMIPRQESVASPRDERGGCPWLLERETRKGSETRTRQFTFNIDAVRIPYGNHTLKYPEHPQAASSQYGRGHPHLWQPHPHGAKPRDVLEIPTTCNGMHEKTPHPTQKPEELLRKIVLASSNPGDLILDPFIGSGTTAVVAEQLKRRWKGCDISVEYCRWAVERLELVEDWPIERWILYDQENARRRQSIRYF
;
A
#
# COMPACT_ATOMS: atom_id res chain seq x y z
N MET A 1 -38.61 -9.30 0.22
CA MET A 1 -38.37 -8.71 1.56
C MET A 1 -37.28 -7.67 1.39
N TRP A 2 -37.61 -6.41 1.63
CA TRP A 2 -36.76 -5.25 1.36
C TRP A 2 -35.68 -5.10 2.45
N TYR A 3 -34.46 -4.69 2.08
CA TYR A 3 -33.60 -3.91 2.95
C TYR A 3 -32.93 -2.81 2.13
N HIS A 4 -33.31 -1.56 2.43
CA HIS A 4 -32.67 -0.33 1.97
C HIS A 4 -31.68 0.13 3.04
N SER A 5 -30.52 0.63 2.61
CA SER A 5 -29.78 1.79 3.17
C SER A 5 -28.26 1.61 2.98
N TYR A 6 -27.77 1.95 1.79
CA TYR A 6 -26.36 2.31 1.59
C TYR A 6 -26.32 3.73 1.04
N THR A 7 -25.79 4.66 1.82
CA THR A 7 -25.37 5.99 1.35
C THR A 7 -23.96 6.28 1.87
N LYS A 8 -22.95 6.01 1.04
CA LYS A 8 -21.73 6.81 1.00
C LYS A 8 -21.36 6.98 -0.49
N HIS A 9 -21.59 8.20 -0.96
CA HIS A 9 -21.05 8.79 -2.19
C HIS A 9 -21.56 8.20 -3.52
N MET A 10 -22.76 8.66 -3.90
CA MET A 10 -23.29 8.58 -5.27
C MET A 10 -22.37 9.32 -6.25
N ILE A 11 -21.86 8.58 -7.24
CA ILE A 11 -21.49 9.12 -8.55
C ILE A 11 -22.81 9.53 -9.24
N PRO A 12 -22.93 10.73 -9.86
CA PRO A 12 -24.16 11.14 -10.51
C PRO A 12 -24.52 10.17 -11.65
N ARG A 13 -25.75 9.65 -11.63
CA ARG A 13 -26.35 8.96 -12.79
C ARG A 13 -26.46 9.99 -13.93
N GLN A 14 -25.78 9.73 -15.05
CA GLN A 14 -26.18 10.34 -16.31
C GLN A 14 -27.40 9.57 -16.86
N GLU A 15 -28.46 10.29 -17.17
CA GLU A 15 -29.63 9.79 -17.86
C GLU A 15 -29.23 9.41 -19.30
N SER A 16 -29.36 8.13 -19.65
CA SER A 16 -29.19 7.67 -21.03
C SER A 16 -30.50 7.92 -21.79
N VAL A 17 -30.50 8.95 -22.64
CA VAL A 17 -31.52 9.13 -23.68
C VAL A 17 -31.37 7.98 -24.68
N ALA A 18 -32.43 7.19 -24.87
CA ALA A 18 -32.46 6.08 -25.82
C ALA A 18 -32.43 6.60 -27.27
N SER A 19 -31.44 6.17 -28.05
CA SER A 19 -31.36 6.40 -29.50
C SER A 19 -31.91 5.18 -30.28
N PRO A 20 -32.51 5.35 -31.48
CA PRO A 20 -33.26 4.30 -32.18
C PRO A 20 -32.38 3.13 -32.61
N ARG A 21 -32.98 1.94 -32.67
CA ARG A 21 -32.37 0.69 -33.13
C ARG A 21 -31.99 0.79 -34.62
N ASP A 22 -30.72 0.59 -34.96
CA ASP A 22 -30.26 0.26 -36.32
C ASP A 22 -30.20 -1.27 -36.47
N GLU A 23 -30.80 -1.78 -37.54
CA GLU A 23 -31.09 -3.20 -37.83
C GLU A 23 -29.90 -3.94 -38.48
N ARG A 24 -28.68 -3.74 -37.96
CA ARG A 24 -27.50 -4.52 -38.37
C ARG A 24 -26.77 -5.04 -37.14
N GLY A 25 -26.90 -6.34 -36.90
CA GLY A 25 -26.43 -7.06 -35.70
C GLY A 25 -24.92 -7.03 -35.47
N GLY A 26 -24.37 -5.88 -35.08
CA GLY A 26 -23.00 -5.71 -34.58
C GLY A 26 -22.99 -5.24 -33.13
N CYS A 27 -22.12 -5.81 -32.30
CA CYS A 27 -21.90 -5.38 -30.91
C CYS A 27 -21.42 -3.90 -30.88
N PRO A 28 -22.11 -2.99 -30.18
CA PRO A 28 -21.81 -1.55 -30.20
C PRO A 28 -20.60 -1.12 -29.35
N TRP A 29 -19.81 -2.07 -28.82
CA TRP A 29 -18.65 -1.80 -27.96
C TRP A 29 -17.30 -1.98 -28.64
N LEU A 30 -17.25 -2.25 -29.95
CA LEU A 30 -15.99 -2.27 -30.69
C LEU A 30 -15.65 -0.86 -31.19
N LEU A 31 -15.09 -0.04 -30.31
CA LEU A 31 -14.41 1.19 -30.69
C LEU A 31 -13.13 0.83 -31.49
N GLU A 32 -12.89 1.56 -32.57
CA GLU A 32 -11.72 1.47 -33.44
C GLU A 32 -10.40 1.37 -32.65
N ARG A 33 -9.54 0.42 -33.06
CA ARG A 33 -8.13 0.40 -32.64
C ARG A 33 -7.38 1.54 -33.32
N GLU A 34 -7.41 2.73 -32.74
CA GLU A 34 -6.30 3.67 -32.91
C GLU A 34 -5.12 3.10 -32.10
N THR A 35 -4.17 2.45 -32.78
CA THR A 35 -2.94 1.98 -32.16
C THR A 35 -2.04 3.16 -31.82
N ARG A 36 -2.36 3.89 -30.75
CA ARG A 36 -1.36 4.73 -30.09
C ARG A 36 -0.38 3.80 -29.40
N LYS A 37 0.77 3.57 -30.03
CA LYS A 37 1.99 3.14 -29.34
C LYS A 37 2.38 4.25 -28.35
N GLY A 38 1.71 4.29 -27.21
CA GLY A 38 2.17 5.05 -26.06
C GLY A 38 3.34 4.31 -25.44
N SER A 39 4.56 4.66 -25.82
CA SER A 39 5.73 4.27 -25.02
C SER A 39 5.73 5.12 -23.75
N GLU A 40 5.04 4.65 -22.71
CA GLU A 40 5.13 5.27 -21.39
C GLU A 40 6.52 4.96 -20.80
N THR A 41 7.50 5.80 -21.11
CA THR A 41 8.76 5.79 -20.40
C THR A 41 8.49 6.43 -19.05
N ARG A 42 8.33 5.63 -17.99
CA ARG A 42 8.34 6.17 -16.62
C ARG A 42 9.62 6.99 -16.48
N THR A 43 9.46 8.29 -16.20
CA THR A 43 10.58 9.19 -15.99
C THR A 43 11.45 8.68 -14.84
N ARG A 44 12.75 9.00 -14.84
CA ARG A 44 13.65 8.70 -13.70
C ARG A 44 13.22 9.38 -12.38
N GLN A 45 12.22 10.25 -12.45
CA GLN A 45 11.56 10.87 -11.30
C GLN A 45 10.38 10.00 -10.87
N PHE A 46 10.51 9.37 -9.71
CA PHE A 46 9.45 8.61 -9.05
C PHE A 46 9.33 9.06 -7.59
N THR A 47 8.13 8.93 -7.01
CA THR A 47 7.88 9.25 -5.60
C THR A 47 8.59 8.22 -4.72
N PHE A 48 9.44 8.70 -3.79
CA PHE A 48 10.06 7.86 -2.77
C PHE A 48 10.11 8.56 -1.42
N ASN A 49 9.08 8.31 -0.60
CA ASN A 49 8.91 8.89 0.73
C ASN A 49 9.74 8.14 1.76
N ILE A 50 11.07 8.33 1.73
CA ILE A 50 12.01 7.60 2.60
C ILE A 50 11.66 7.71 4.08
N ASP A 51 11.20 8.89 4.53
CA ASP A 51 10.90 9.16 5.93
C ASP A 51 9.66 8.43 6.44
N ALA A 52 8.73 8.07 5.56
CA ALA A 52 7.50 7.34 5.91
C ALA A 52 7.76 5.86 6.21
N VAL A 53 8.93 5.33 5.84
CA VAL A 53 9.26 3.90 5.92
C VAL A 53 10.58 3.62 6.64
N ARG A 54 11.08 4.59 7.40
CA ARG A 54 12.29 4.40 8.22
C ARG A 54 12.14 3.30 9.26
N ILE A 55 13.28 2.73 9.63
CA ILE A 55 13.37 1.64 10.60
C ILE A 55 13.83 2.22 11.94
N PRO A 56 13.15 1.91 13.06
CA PRO A 56 13.61 2.31 14.38
C PRO A 56 15.05 1.84 14.63
N TYR A 57 15.84 2.69 15.29
CA TYR A 57 17.19 2.32 15.68
C TYR A 57 17.19 1.23 16.77
N GLY A 58 18.23 0.39 16.76
CA GLY A 58 18.46 -0.55 17.86
C GLY A 58 19.01 0.14 19.11
N ASN A 59 18.96 -0.57 20.24
CA ASN A 59 19.39 -0.05 21.55
C ASN A 59 20.82 0.51 21.55
N HIS A 60 21.74 -0.10 20.79
CA HIS A 60 23.13 0.35 20.72
C HIS A 60 23.26 1.76 20.14
N THR A 61 22.57 2.04 19.03
CA THR A 61 22.60 3.36 18.38
C THR A 61 21.93 4.42 19.24
N LEU A 62 20.87 4.08 19.97
CA LEU A 62 20.21 5.01 20.89
C LEU A 62 21.04 5.29 22.15
N LYS A 63 21.88 4.32 22.59
CA LYS A 63 22.78 4.48 23.74
C LYS A 63 23.92 5.45 23.45
N TYR A 64 24.45 5.42 22.22
CA TYR A 64 25.53 6.28 21.76
C TYR A 64 25.10 7.02 20.48
N PRO A 65 24.22 8.03 20.62
CA PRO A 65 23.63 8.68 19.46
C PRO A 65 24.66 9.49 18.67
N GLU A 66 25.69 10.02 19.33
CA GLU A 66 26.70 10.83 18.67
C GLU A 66 28.03 10.09 18.63
N HIS A 67 28.59 9.96 17.43
CA HIS A 67 29.92 9.40 17.26
C HIS A 67 30.67 10.08 16.11
N PRO A 68 31.99 10.30 16.24
CA PRO A 68 32.78 10.92 15.19
C PRO A 68 32.84 9.99 13.98
N GLN A 69 32.46 10.50 12.81
CA GLN A 69 32.62 9.77 11.55
C GLN A 69 34.00 10.08 10.97
N ALA A 70 34.86 9.07 10.88
CA ALA A 70 36.20 9.23 10.30
C ALA A 70 36.13 9.70 8.84
N ALA A 71 37.07 10.56 8.43
CA ALA A 71 37.17 11.05 7.05
C ALA A 71 37.36 9.92 6.03
N SER A 72 38.00 8.82 6.44
CA SER A 72 38.22 7.59 5.66
C SER A 72 36.98 6.68 5.56
N SER A 73 35.92 6.97 6.30
CA SER A 73 34.66 6.23 6.19
C SER A 73 34.00 6.48 4.84
N GLN A 74 33.34 5.44 4.30
CA GLN A 74 32.42 5.56 3.17
C GLN A 74 31.40 6.70 3.36
N TYR A 75 31.02 6.99 4.61
CA TYR A 75 30.07 8.03 4.97
C TYR A 75 30.72 9.38 5.29
N GLY A 76 32.03 9.41 5.55
CA GLY A 76 32.77 10.63 5.91
C GLY A 76 32.99 11.57 4.73
N ARG A 77 33.01 11.05 3.49
CA ARG A 77 33.29 11.82 2.26
C ARG A 77 34.50 12.76 2.39
N GLY A 78 35.55 12.33 3.10
CA GLY A 78 36.76 13.14 3.31
C GLY A 78 36.64 14.24 4.38
N HIS A 79 35.47 14.43 5.01
CA HIS A 79 35.24 15.41 6.06
C HIS A 79 34.82 14.72 7.37
N PRO A 80 35.63 14.82 8.44
CA PRO A 80 35.19 14.33 9.73
C PRO A 80 34.01 15.19 10.20
N HIS A 81 32.91 14.54 10.54
CA HIS A 81 31.73 15.19 11.10
C HIS A 81 31.18 14.36 12.25
N LEU A 82 30.46 15.03 13.14
CA LEU A 82 29.70 14.36 14.18
C LEU A 82 28.44 13.77 13.54
N TRP A 83 28.34 12.44 13.51
CA TRP A 83 27.13 11.80 13.02
C TRP A 83 26.06 11.84 14.09
N GLN A 84 24.83 12.16 13.68
CA GLN A 84 23.64 12.14 14.52
C GLN A 84 22.55 11.27 13.89
N PRO A 85 21.80 10.50 14.69
CA PRO A 85 20.70 9.68 14.21
C PRO A 85 19.58 10.56 13.69
N HIS A 86 18.97 10.14 12.58
CA HIS A 86 17.80 10.82 12.07
C HIS A 86 16.61 10.62 13.04
N PRO A 87 15.81 11.66 13.35
CA PRO A 87 14.77 11.56 14.38
C PRO A 87 13.75 10.45 14.12
N HIS A 88 13.42 10.20 12.85
CA HIS A 88 12.46 9.15 12.46
C HIS A 88 13.09 7.75 12.26
N GLY A 89 14.39 7.58 12.52
CA GLY A 89 15.06 6.28 12.43
C GLY A 89 16.02 6.10 11.25
N ALA A 90 16.59 4.91 11.17
CA ALA A 90 17.50 4.49 10.10
C ALA A 90 16.78 4.44 8.74
N LYS A 91 17.55 4.62 7.67
CA LYS A 91 17.04 4.43 6.30
C LYS A 91 16.50 3.00 6.14
N PRO A 92 15.42 2.80 5.35
CA PRO A 92 14.92 1.47 5.04
C PRO A 92 16.01 0.62 4.38
N ARG A 93 15.94 -0.69 4.61
CA ARG A 93 16.78 -1.71 3.96
C ARG A 93 15.99 -2.35 2.82
N ASP A 94 16.70 -2.94 1.87
CA ASP A 94 16.09 -3.66 0.73
C ASP A 94 15.51 -5.03 1.13
N VAL A 95 15.92 -5.54 2.31
CA VAL A 95 15.41 -6.80 2.88
C VAL A 95 14.38 -6.48 3.96
N LEU A 96 13.13 -6.91 3.74
CA LEU A 96 12.01 -6.73 4.66
C LEU A 96 11.70 -8.04 5.41
N GLU A 97 11.77 -8.01 6.73
CA GLU A 97 11.42 -9.15 7.58
C GLU A 97 9.97 -9.05 8.07
N ILE A 98 9.02 -9.51 7.24
CA ILE A 98 7.59 -9.52 7.56
C ILE A 98 7.07 -10.95 7.44
N PRO A 99 6.44 -11.51 8.48
CA PRO A 99 5.89 -12.87 8.43
C PRO A 99 4.73 -12.96 7.45
N THR A 100 4.51 -14.16 6.90
CA THR A 100 3.31 -14.45 6.11
C THR A 100 2.06 -14.42 6.99
N THR A 101 0.90 -14.22 6.35
CA THR A 101 -0.39 -14.27 7.07
C THR A 101 -0.63 -15.68 7.61
N CYS A 102 -0.89 -15.83 8.90
CA CYS A 102 -1.17 -17.10 9.56
C CYS A 102 -2.54 -17.11 10.26
N ASN A 103 -2.96 -18.29 10.72
CA ASN A 103 -4.23 -18.44 11.44
C ASN A 103 -4.20 -17.62 12.75
N GLY A 104 -5.30 -16.91 13.02
CA GLY A 104 -5.42 -16.03 14.18
C GLY A 104 -5.01 -14.57 13.94
N MET A 105 -4.46 -14.23 12.77
CA MET A 105 -4.27 -12.84 12.38
C MET A 105 -5.61 -12.21 11.97
N HIS A 106 -5.88 -10.99 12.45
CA HIS A 106 -7.12 -10.25 12.16
C HIS A 106 -7.38 -10.07 10.66
N GLU A 107 -6.33 -9.88 9.87
CA GLU A 107 -6.45 -9.68 8.42
C GLU A 107 -6.72 -10.96 7.62
N LYS A 108 -6.61 -12.15 8.23
CA LYS A 108 -6.53 -13.43 7.50
C LYS A 108 -7.86 -13.80 6.86
N THR A 109 -7.82 -14.09 5.55
CA THR A 109 -8.92 -14.74 4.82
C THR A 109 -8.55 -16.16 4.40
N PRO A 110 -9.51 -16.96 3.91
CA PRO A 110 -9.23 -18.28 3.33
C PRO A 110 -8.33 -18.24 2.08
N HIS A 111 -8.03 -17.06 1.53
CA HIS A 111 -7.16 -16.95 0.36
C HIS A 111 -5.77 -17.56 0.62
N PRO A 112 -5.30 -18.48 -0.25
CA PRO A 112 -4.13 -19.32 0.03
C PRO A 112 -2.83 -18.52 0.07
N THR A 113 -2.74 -17.46 -0.75
CA THR A 113 -1.50 -16.69 -0.97
C THR A 113 -1.66 -15.21 -0.60
N GLN A 114 -2.55 -14.91 0.36
CA GLN A 114 -2.80 -13.55 0.83
C GLN A 114 -1.48 -12.89 1.28
N LYS A 115 -1.23 -11.67 0.79
CA LYS A 115 -0.09 -10.87 1.23
C LYS A 115 -0.43 -10.14 2.54
N PRO A 116 0.50 -10.06 3.51
CA PRO A 116 0.30 -9.28 4.73
C PRO A 116 0.12 -7.81 4.42
N GLU A 117 -0.81 -7.15 5.11
CA GLU A 117 -1.05 -5.73 4.92
C GLU A 117 0.16 -4.87 5.30
N GLU A 118 0.95 -5.26 6.32
CA GLU A 118 2.16 -4.53 6.73
C GLU A 118 3.18 -4.42 5.58
N LEU A 119 3.30 -5.47 4.77
CA LEU A 119 4.18 -5.47 3.60
C LEU A 119 3.70 -4.44 2.57
N LEU A 120 2.41 -4.46 2.25
CA LEU A 120 1.83 -3.55 1.27
C LEU A 120 1.81 -2.10 1.78
N ARG A 121 1.55 -1.86 3.08
CA ARG A 121 1.61 -0.52 3.69
C ARG A 121 2.98 0.12 3.51
N LYS A 122 4.08 -0.62 3.72
CA LYS A 122 5.43 -0.10 3.47
C LYS A 122 5.64 0.29 2.00
N ILE A 123 5.22 -0.54 1.06
CA ILE A 123 5.37 -0.27 -0.37
C ILE A 123 4.57 0.98 -0.77
N VAL A 124 3.30 1.06 -0.34
CA VAL A 124 2.39 2.16 -0.68
C VAL A 124 2.85 3.47 -0.03
N LEU A 125 3.27 3.46 1.24
CA LEU A 125 3.82 4.64 1.91
C LEU A 125 5.07 5.17 1.20
N ALA A 126 6.00 4.28 0.83
CA ALA A 126 7.22 4.67 0.14
C ALA A 126 6.92 5.25 -1.26
N SER A 127 5.95 4.70 -1.99
CA SER A 127 5.83 4.94 -3.44
C SER A 127 4.64 5.81 -3.85
N SER A 128 3.87 6.37 -2.91
CA SER A 128 2.68 7.17 -3.20
C SER A 128 2.37 8.21 -2.11
N ASN A 129 1.59 9.22 -2.46
CA ASN A 129 1.06 10.23 -1.55
C ASN A 129 -0.45 10.02 -1.31
N PRO A 130 -1.02 10.55 -0.21
CA PRO A 130 -2.47 10.57 -0.01
C PRO A 130 -3.20 11.16 -1.22
N GLY A 131 -4.30 10.53 -1.63
CA GLY A 131 -5.09 10.89 -2.82
C GLY A 131 -4.61 10.27 -4.14
N ASP A 132 -3.39 9.75 -4.21
CA ASP A 132 -2.88 9.03 -5.39
C ASP A 132 -3.73 7.80 -5.71
N LEU A 133 -3.72 7.39 -6.97
CA LEU A 133 -4.42 6.19 -7.43
C LEU A 133 -3.47 4.99 -7.47
N ILE A 134 -3.82 3.94 -6.73
CA ILE A 134 -3.17 2.62 -6.77
C ILE A 134 -3.94 1.69 -7.71
N LEU A 135 -3.23 0.97 -8.58
CA LEU A 135 -3.82 0.00 -9.51
C LEU A 135 -3.29 -1.40 -9.22
N ASP A 136 -4.20 -2.36 -9.05
CA ASP A 136 -3.87 -3.78 -8.90
C ASP A 136 -4.81 -4.67 -9.74
N PRO A 137 -4.37 -5.17 -10.91
CA PRO A 137 -5.18 -6.02 -11.77
C PRO A 137 -5.26 -7.49 -11.32
N PHE A 138 -4.63 -7.84 -10.18
CA PHE A 138 -4.62 -9.18 -9.61
C PHE A 138 -4.92 -9.11 -8.10
N ILE A 139 -6.01 -8.42 -7.77
CA ILE A 139 -6.26 -7.90 -6.42
C ILE A 139 -6.46 -9.02 -5.38
N GLY A 140 -6.82 -10.24 -5.82
CA GLY A 140 -7.04 -11.39 -4.95
C GLY A 140 -7.99 -11.07 -3.80
N SER A 141 -7.57 -11.42 -2.57
CA SER A 141 -8.30 -11.10 -1.34
C SER A 141 -8.27 -9.62 -0.92
N GLY A 142 -7.82 -8.69 -1.77
CA GLY A 142 -8.02 -7.27 -1.55
C GLY A 142 -6.95 -6.54 -0.74
N THR A 143 -5.80 -7.14 -0.43
CA THR A 143 -4.80 -6.49 0.45
C THR A 143 -4.39 -5.12 -0.07
N THR A 144 -4.18 -4.96 -1.38
CA THR A 144 -3.81 -3.67 -1.98
C THR A 144 -4.90 -2.61 -1.80
N ALA A 145 -6.18 -2.97 -1.98
CA ALA A 145 -7.31 -2.07 -1.80
C ALA A 145 -7.49 -1.66 -0.33
N VAL A 146 -7.46 -2.64 0.58
CA VAL A 146 -7.53 -2.42 2.03
C VAL A 146 -6.46 -1.45 2.49
N VAL A 147 -5.21 -1.67 2.06
CA VAL A 147 -4.09 -0.79 2.41
C VAL A 147 -4.22 0.59 1.77
N ALA A 148 -4.73 0.69 0.53
CA ALA A 148 -4.99 1.97 -0.10
C ALA A 148 -6.02 2.79 0.70
N GLU A 149 -7.13 2.18 1.14
CA GLU A 149 -8.14 2.84 1.98
C GLU A 149 -7.57 3.29 3.33
N GLN A 150 -6.86 2.40 4.04
CA GLN A 150 -6.19 2.71 5.31
C GLN A 150 -5.28 3.92 5.19
N LEU A 151 -4.56 4.01 4.07
CA LEU A 151 -3.59 5.05 3.79
C LEU A 151 -4.18 6.26 3.05
N LYS A 152 -5.50 6.36 2.87
CA LYS A 152 -6.13 7.51 2.18
C LYS A 152 -5.67 7.68 0.73
N ARG A 153 -5.44 6.58 0.02
CA ARG A 153 -5.20 6.52 -1.43
C ARG A 153 -6.48 6.05 -2.12
N ARG A 154 -6.69 6.51 -3.35
CA ARG A 154 -7.69 5.94 -4.24
C ARG A 154 -7.16 4.62 -4.79
N TRP A 155 -8.03 3.71 -5.17
CA TRP A 155 -7.59 2.46 -5.80
C TRP A 155 -8.55 2.00 -6.89
N LYS A 156 -8.01 1.17 -7.79
CA LYS A 156 -8.76 0.35 -8.73
C LYS A 156 -8.12 -1.02 -8.76
N GLY A 157 -8.94 -2.05 -8.84
CA GLY A 157 -8.44 -3.39 -9.06
C GLY A 157 -9.53 -4.35 -9.49
N CYS A 158 -9.10 -5.51 -9.98
CA CYS A 158 -9.97 -6.59 -10.39
C CYS A 158 -9.31 -7.93 -10.11
N ASP A 159 -10.14 -8.98 -10.05
CA ASP A 159 -9.71 -10.37 -10.06
C ASP A 159 -10.70 -11.16 -10.92
N ILE A 160 -10.25 -12.27 -11.51
CA ILE A 160 -11.13 -13.18 -12.26
C ILE A 160 -12.03 -13.98 -11.31
N SER A 161 -11.57 -14.21 -10.08
CA SER A 161 -12.31 -14.95 -9.07
C SER A 161 -13.33 -14.05 -8.37
N VAL A 162 -14.61 -14.37 -8.55
CA VAL A 162 -15.72 -13.71 -7.84
C VAL A 162 -15.61 -13.92 -6.33
N GLU A 163 -15.15 -15.10 -5.90
CA GLU A 163 -14.94 -15.41 -4.48
C GLU A 163 -13.86 -14.50 -3.86
N TYR A 164 -12.75 -14.28 -4.57
CA TYR A 164 -11.67 -13.42 -4.07
C TYR A 164 -12.12 -11.96 -3.99
N CYS A 165 -12.86 -11.50 -5.01
CA CYS A 165 -13.51 -10.19 -4.97
C CYS A 165 -14.47 -10.04 -3.78
N ARG A 166 -15.22 -11.10 -3.42
CA ARG A 166 -16.11 -11.07 -2.26
C ARG A 166 -15.33 -10.86 -0.96
N TRP A 167 -14.27 -11.63 -0.73
CA TRP A 167 -13.43 -11.45 0.46
C TRP A 167 -12.77 -10.07 0.50
N ALA A 168 -12.37 -9.53 -0.67
CA ALA A 168 -11.84 -8.17 -0.76
C ALA A 168 -12.86 -7.13 -0.28
N VAL A 169 -14.13 -7.24 -0.71
CA VAL A 169 -15.22 -6.35 -0.27
C VAL A 169 -15.48 -6.49 1.23
N GLU A 170 -15.58 -7.71 1.74
CA GLU A 170 -15.79 -7.95 3.18
C GLU A 170 -14.68 -7.31 4.03
N ARG A 171 -13.42 -7.42 3.60
CA ARG A 171 -12.30 -6.76 4.30
C ARG A 171 -12.35 -5.24 4.20
N LEU A 172 -12.77 -4.70 3.06
CA LEU A 172 -12.90 -3.25 2.85
C LEU A 172 -13.94 -2.64 3.78
N GLU A 173 -15.04 -3.35 4.05
CA GLU A 173 -16.08 -2.93 5.00
C GLU A 173 -15.57 -2.85 6.45
N LEU A 174 -14.53 -3.60 6.78
CA LEU A 174 -13.91 -3.65 8.11
C LEU A 174 -12.75 -2.65 8.27
N VAL A 175 -12.43 -1.84 7.26
CA VAL A 175 -11.33 -0.88 7.36
C VAL A 175 -11.68 0.22 8.36
N GLU A 176 -10.87 0.31 9.41
CA GLU A 176 -10.98 1.39 10.40
C GLU A 176 -10.47 2.72 9.83
N ASP A 177 -11.22 3.79 10.10
CA ASP A 177 -10.89 5.16 9.68
C ASP A 177 -9.87 5.81 10.61
N TRP A 178 -8.68 5.22 10.71
CA TRP A 178 -7.58 5.77 11.49
C TRP A 178 -6.73 6.77 10.69
N PRO A 179 -6.06 7.72 11.38
CA PRO A 179 -4.99 8.50 10.79
C PRO A 179 -3.86 7.61 10.25
N ILE A 180 -3.15 8.06 9.22
CA ILE A 180 -2.06 7.30 8.58
C ILE A 180 -0.96 6.95 9.61
N GLU A 181 -0.66 7.90 10.49
CA GLU A 181 0.34 7.77 11.55
C GLU A 181 -0.02 6.63 12.51
N ARG A 182 -1.32 6.41 12.75
CA ARG A 182 -1.79 5.33 13.61
C ARG A 182 -1.53 3.96 12.99
N TRP A 183 -1.70 3.81 11.66
CA TRP A 183 -1.33 2.57 10.95
C TRP A 183 0.18 2.32 10.97
N ILE A 184 0.99 3.37 10.84
CA ILE A 184 2.46 3.25 10.96
C ILE A 184 2.84 2.77 12.37
N LEU A 185 2.24 3.37 13.41
CA LEU A 185 2.47 2.96 14.80
C LEU A 185 2.00 1.53 15.07
N TYR A 186 0.86 1.12 14.49
CA TYR A 186 0.35 -0.25 14.58
C TYR A 186 1.36 -1.27 14.04
N ASP A 187 1.93 -1.02 12.86
CA ASP A 187 2.95 -1.90 12.27
C ASP A 187 4.25 -1.92 13.10
N GLN A 188 4.68 -0.77 13.64
CA GLN A 188 5.86 -0.68 14.51
C GLN A 188 5.67 -1.46 15.82
N GLU A 189 4.49 -1.35 16.43
CA GLU A 189 4.11 -2.08 17.63
C GLU A 189 4.12 -3.60 17.38
N ASN A 190 3.52 -4.04 16.27
CA ASN A 190 3.53 -5.44 15.87
C ASN A 190 4.95 -5.96 15.62
N ALA A 191 5.79 -5.17 14.94
CA ALA A 191 7.20 -5.51 14.75
C ALA A 191 7.94 -5.67 16.10
N ARG A 192 7.72 -4.75 17.05
CA ARG A 192 8.35 -4.80 18.38
C ARG A 192 7.88 -6.03 19.18
N ARG A 193 6.59 -6.33 19.16
CA ARG A 193 6.04 -7.54 19.81
C ARG A 193 6.63 -8.83 19.24
N ARG A 194 6.78 -8.91 17.91
CA ARG A 194 7.42 -10.07 17.25
C ARG A 194 8.89 -10.20 17.63
N GLN A 195 9.60 -9.08 17.75
CA GLN A 195 10.99 -9.08 18.19
C GLN A 195 11.10 -9.53 19.65
N SER A 196 10.24 -9.04 20.55
CA SER A 196 10.30 -9.46 21.95
C SER A 196 10.09 -10.96 22.10
N ILE A 197 9.18 -11.58 21.33
CA ILE A 197 8.94 -13.04 21.40
C ILE A 197 10.12 -13.85 20.87
N ARG A 198 10.82 -13.39 19.82
CA ARG A 198 11.93 -14.14 19.19
C ARG A 198 13.19 -14.26 20.05
N TYR A 199 13.37 -13.39 21.04
CA TYR A 199 14.59 -13.31 21.85
C TYR A 199 14.38 -13.69 23.32
N PHE A 200 13.25 -14.35 23.63
CA PHE A 200 13.09 -15.19 24.84
C PHE A 200 13.34 -16.65 24.46
#